data_AF-A0A0B5AJK6-F1
#
_entry.id   AF-A0A0B5AJK6-F1
#
_cell.length_a   1.000
_cell.length_b   1.000
_cell.length_c   1.000
_cell.angle_alpha   90.00
_cell.angle_beta   90.00
_cell.angle_gamma   90.00
#
_symmetry.space_group_name_H-M   'P 1'
#
loop_
_entity.id
_entity.type
_entity.pdbx_description
1 polymer ?
#
loop_
_entity_poly.entity_id
_entity_poly.type
_entity_poly.pdbx_seq_one_letter_code
_entity_poly.pdbx_strand_id
1 'polypeptide(L)'
;MKSKKVRDLVEGEGTVFIQQGKIIEKNLKKERYTTDELMELLRKKDVFAVSDVNFAILEPSGELNVMLKKSKMPVVLEDLKKNIQHGKPPEVIIMDGKPVEKTLQSIGRDVKWLRDQMEKKNVRISDVFLAQIHDDGKIFMDLYDRTEEEHELISLLRQCQKNFLIAGKNTEEKERLIFYKNAEILEECMNMVR
;
A
#
# COMPACT_ATOMS: atom_id res chain seq x y z
N MET A 1 13.17 1.96 13.98
CA MET A 1 13.66 3.20 13.31
C MET A 1 12.48 4.03 12.81
N LYS A 2 12.42 5.34 13.12
CA LYS A 2 11.21 6.19 12.96
C LYS A 2 11.02 6.88 11.60
N SER A 3 11.96 6.82 10.66
CA SER A 3 11.83 7.50 9.35
C SER A 3 12.03 6.53 8.19
N LYS A 4 11.02 6.43 7.33
CA LYS A 4 11.06 5.62 6.09
C LYS A 4 12.24 6.01 5.19
N LYS A 5 12.57 7.29 5.05
CA LYS A 5 13.74 7.72 4.25
C LYS A 5 15.06 7.19 4.79
N VAL A 6 15.20 7.08 6.12
CA VAL A 6 16.39 6.49 6.75
C VAL A 6 16.37 4.98 6.56
N ARG A 7 15.19 4.35 6.64
CA ARG A 7 15.01 2.92 6.38
C ARG A 7 15.35 2.57 4.93
N ASP A 8 14.77 3.25 3.95
CA ASP A 8 15.02 3.04 2.52
C ASP A 8 16.49 3.33 2.14
N LEU A 9 17.17 4.26 2.82
CA LEU A 9 18.60 4.56 2.60
C LEU A 9 19.52 3.48 3.21
N VAL A 10 19.14 2.90 4.34
CA VAL A 10 19.92 1.90 5.08
C VAL A 10 19.64 0.48 4.56
N GLU A 11 18.39 0.20 4.19
CA GLU A 11 17.91 -1.10 3.76
C GLU A 11 17.91 -1.24 2.23
N GLY A 12 17.83 -0.17 1.43
CA GLY A 12 17.78 -0.22 -0.04
C GLY A 12 16.37 -0.49 -0.61
N GLU A 13 16.16 -0.31 -1.92
CA GLU A 13 14.93 -0.70 -2.62
C GLU A 13 15.16 -1.99 -3.42
N GLY A 14 14.31 -3.00 -3.24
CA GLY A 14 14.41 -4.26 -3.98
C GLY A 14 14.18 -4.10 -5.48
N THR A 15 14.80 -4.96 -6.28
CA THR A 15 14.76 -4.92 -7.75
C THR A 15 14.06 -6.15 -8.32
N VAL A 16 12.99 -5.94 -9.09
CA VAL A 16 12.22 -7.04 -9.69
C VAL A 16 13.03 -7.74 -10.79
N PHE A 17 13.27 -9.04 -10.64
CA PHE A 17 14.00 -9.86 -11.62
C PHE A 17 13.07 -10.60 -12.58
N ILE A 18 11.93 -11.08 -12.10
CA ILE A 18 10.95 -11.81 -12.92
C ILE A 18 9.56 -11.25 -12.69
N GLN A 19 8.81 -11.06 -13.77
CA GLN A 19 7.40 -10.67 -13.73
C GLN A 19 6.61 -11.47 -14.76
N GLN A 20 5.53 -12.12 -14.30
CA GLN A 20 4.65 -12.99 -15.09
C GLN A 20 5.41 -14.08 -15.88
N GLY A 21 6.45 -14.65 -15.27
CA GLY A 21 7.30 -15.66 -15.89
C GLY A 21 8.25 -15.15 -16.97
N LYS A 22 8.44 -13.82 -17.09
CA LYS A 22 9.43 -13.19 -17.96
C LYS A 22 10.54 -12.55 -17.14
N ILE A 23 11.79 -12.81 -17.53
CA ILE A 23 12.97 -12.18 -16.94
C ILE A 23 13.01 -10.72 -17.40
N ILE A 24 13.33 -9.80 -16.49
CA ILE A 24 13.50 -8.39 -16.78
C ILE A 24 15.00 -8.13 -16.97
N GLU A 25 15.54 -8.33 -18.18
CA GLU A 25 17.00 -8.35 -18.42
C GLU A 25 17.67 -7.02 -18.06
N LYS A 26 16.96 -5.90 -18.22
CA LYS A 26 17.45 -4.58 -17.81
C LYS A 26 17.74 -4.50 -16.30
N ASN A 27 16.96 -5.20 -15.48
CA ASN A 27 17.09 -5.17 -14.03
C ASN A 27 18.23 -6.08 -13.57
N LEU A 28 18.40 -7.23 -14.21
CA LEU A 28 19.58 -8.08 -14.01
C LEU A 28 20.87 -7.31 -14.31
N LYS A 29 20.93 -6.62 -15.46
CA LYS A 29 22.09 -5.77 -15.83
C LYS A 29 22.35 -4.65 -14.82
N LYS A 30 21.29 -4.00 -14.33
CA LYS A 30 21.39 -2.93 -13.31
C LYS A 30 22.02 -3.45 -12.03
N GLU A 31 21.58 -4.62 -11.55
CA GLU A 31 22.09 -5.26 -10.33
C GLU A 31 23.36 -6.11 -10.57
N ARG A 32 23.87 -6.14 -11.82
CA ARG A 32 25.04 -6.91 -12.26
C ARG A 32 24.92 -8.43 -12.08
N TYR A 33 23.70 -8.96 -12.23
CA TYR A 33 23.45 -10.40 -12.26
C TYR A 33 23.42 -10.95 -13.68
N THR A 34 24.01 -12.11 -13.86
CA THR A 34 23.88 -12.97 -15.04
C THR A 34 22.64 -13.86 -14.94
N THR A 35 22.23 -14.44 -16.06
CA THR A 35 21.13 -15.43 -16.07
C THR A 35 21.49 -16.65 -15.23
N ASP A 36 22.76 -17.08 -15.23
CA ASP A 36 23.21 -18.25 -14.46
C ASP A 36 23.10 -18.03 -12.95
N GLU A 37 23.46 -16.83 -12.47
CA GLU A 37 23.30 -16.44 -11.06
C GLU A 37 21.82 -16.34 -10.67
N LEU A 38 20.96 -15.79 -11.53
CA LEU A 38 19.50 -15.81 -11.31
C LEU A 38 18.99 -17.26 -11.19
N MET A 39 19.42 -18.16 -12.08
CA MET A 39 19.02 -19.57 -12.03
C MET A 39 19.56 -20.28 -10.78
N GLU A 40 20.74 -19.92 -10.28
CA GLU A 40 21.25 -20.41 -9.00
C GLU A 40 20.36 -19.94 -7.83
N LEU A 41 20.00 -18.66 -7.79
CA LEU A 41 19.11 -18.11 -6.76
C LEU A 41 17.74 -18.77 -6.77
N LEU A 42 17.16 -19.01 -7.94
CA LEU A 42 15.88 -19.72 -8.07
C LEU A 42 15.98 -21.17 -7.54
N ARG A 43 17.06 -21.88 -7.87
CA ARG A 43 17.28 -23.26 -7.38
C ARG A 43 17.45 -23.31 -5.86
N LYS A 44 18.08 -22.29 -5.25
CA LYS A 44 18.15 -22.16 -3.78
C LYS A 44 16.77 -21.98 -3.12
N LYS A 45 15.75 -21.61 -3.88
CA LYS A 45 14.34 -21.51 -3.46
C LYS A 45 13.49 -22.68 -3.99
N ASP A 46 14.12 -23.79 -4.39
CA ASP A 46 13.48 -24.98 -4.96
C ASP A 46 12.71 -24.72 -6.27
N VAL A 47 13.07 -23.67 -7.02
CA VAL A 47 12.46 -23.33 -8.31
C VAL A 47 13.42 -23.61 -9.46
N PHE A 48 13.07 -24.58 -10.29
CA PHE A 48 13.92 -25.01 -11.41
C PHE A 48 13.53 -24.42 -12.76
N ALA A 49 12.30 -23.91 -12.89
CA ALA A 49 11.77 -23.36 -14.12
C ALA A 49 11.29 -21.91 -13.93
N VAL A 50 11.88 -20.97 -14.68
CA VAL A 50 11.45 -19.56 -14.72
C VAL A 50 9.98 -19.45 -15.14
N SER A 51 9.51 -20.36 -15.99
CA SER A 51 8.11 -20.41 -16.43
C SER A 51 7.13 -20.66 -15.29
N ASP A 52 7.59 -21.19 -14.15
CA ASP A 52 6.76 -21.48 -12.97
C ASP A 52 6.72 -20.29 -12.00
N VAL A 53 7.57 -19.28 -12.20
CA VAL A 53 7.63 -18.05 -11.40
C VAL A 53 6.59 -17.05 -11.92
N ASN A 54 5.78 -16.50 -11.02
CA ASN A 54 4.93 -15.37 -11.32
C ASN A 54 5.64 -14.04 -11.01
N PHE A 55 6.40 -13.97 -9.92
CA PHE A 55 7.16 -12.78 -9.55
C PHE A 55 8.43 -13.17 -8.81
N ALA A 56 9.52 -12.46 -9.04
CA ALA A 56 10.72 -12.56 -8.22
C ALA A 56 11.34 -11.18 -8.00
N ILE A 57 11.72 -10.88 -6.75
CA ILE A 57 12.36 -9.63 -6.34
C ILE A 57 13.67 -9.92 -5.63
N LEU A 58 14.73 -9.25 -6.05
CA LEU A 58 16.01 -9.24 -5.36
C LEU A 58 15.96 -8.18 -4.28
N GLU A 59 16.03 -8.60 -3.03
CA GLU A 59 16.16 -7.69 -1.89
C GLU A 59 17.58 -7.12 -1.84
N PRO A 60 17.76 -5.94 -1.23
CA PRO A 60 19.10 -5.33 -1.09
C PRO A 60 20.10 -6.17 -0.29
N SER A 61 19.62 -7.11 0.52
CA SER A 61 20.44 -8.14 1.18
C SER A 61 21.09 -9.13 0.21
N GLY A 62 20.68 -9.14 -1.06
CA GLY A 62 21.03 -10.14 -2.05
C GLY A 62 20.12 -11.37 -2.05
N GLU A 63 19.11 -11.41 -1.18
CA GLU A 63 18.15 -12.51 -1.14
C GLU A 63 17.10 -12.37 -2.26
N LEU A 64 16.82 -13.47 -2.96
CA LEU A 64 15.78 -13.51 -3.98
C LEU A 64 14.48 -14.05 -3.38
N ASN A 65 13.44 -13.22 -3.27
CA ASN A 65 12.10 -13.66 -2.91
C ASN A 65 11.31 -14.05 -4.16
N VAL A 66 10.65 -15.21 -4.12
CA VAL A 66 9.98 -15.80 -5.30
C VAL A 66 8.52 -16.13 -4.97
N MET A 67 7.63 -15.70 -5.85
CA MET A 67 6.22 -16.06 -5.86
C MET A 67 5.94 -16.91 -7.09
N LEU A 68 5.50 -18.15 -6.88
CA LEU A 68 5.14 -19.08 -7.94
C LEU A 68 3.83 -18.69 -8.63
N LYS A 69 3.59 -19.24 -9.82
CA LYS A 69 2.27 -19.22 -10.45
C LYS A 69 1.31 -20.08 -9.63
N LYS A 70 0.03 -19.69 -9.59
CA LYS A 70 -0.99 -20.43 -8.83
C LYS A 70 -1.03 -21.92 -9.15
N SER A 71 -0.94 -22.30 -10.43
CA SER A 71 -0.93 -23.71 -10.86
C SER A 71 0.26 -24.52 -10.35
N LYS A 72 1.23 -23.86 -9.71
CA LYS A 72 2.44 -24.45 -9.12
C LYS A 72 2.49 -24.29 -7.60
N MET A 73 1.49 -23.62 -6.99
CA MET A 73 1.37 -23.53 -5.54
C MET A 73 0.63 -24.75 -4.97
N PRO A 74 0.89 -25.13 -3.72
CA PRO A 74 0.06 -26.10 -3.01
C PRO A 74 -1.40 -25.65 -2.97
N VAL A 75 -2.33 -26.59 -3.21
CA VAL A 75 -3.78 -26.30 -3.18
C VAL A 75 -4.22 -26.06 -1.75
N VAL A 76 -4.93 -24.95 -1.51
CA VAL A 76 -5.62 -24.69 -0.23
C VAL A 76 -7.12 -24.92 -0.36
N LEU A 77 -7.82 -25.14 0.77
CA LEU A 77 -9.26 -25.43 0.78
C LEU A 77 -10.09 -24.34 0.06
N GLU A 78 -9.61 -23.10 0.11
CA GLU A 78 -10.23 -21.95 -0.54
C GLU A 78 -10.18 -22.01 -2.08
N ASP A 79 -9.18 -22.69 -2.66
CA ASP A 79 -9.05 -22.88 -4.11
C ASP A 79 -10.13 -23.78 -4.70
N LEU A 80 -10.68 -24.70 -3.90
CA LEU A 80 -11.75 -25.60 -4.33
C LEU A 80 -13.09 -24.87 -4.53
N LYS A 81 -13.24 -23.69 -3.90
CA LYS A 81 -14.49 -22.92 -3.92
C LYS A 81 -14.48 -21.77 -4.93
N LYS A 82 -13.31 -21.32 -5.40
CA LYS A 82 -13.18 -20.17 -6.31
C LYS A 82 -12.00 -20.33 -7.28
N ASN A 83 -12.21 -19.94 -8.53
CA ASN A 83 -11.13 -19.63 -9.48
C ASN A 83 -10.43 -18.32 -9.07
N ILE A 84 -9.66 -18.36 -7.98
CA ILE A 84 -8.84 -17.23 -7.55
C ILE A 84 -7.68 -17.13 -8.54
N GLN A 85 -7.58 -16.07 -9.33
CA GLN A 85 -6.35 -15.73 -10.03
C GLN A 85 -5.51 -14.87 -9.08
N HIS A 86 -4.22 -15.17 -8.95
CA HIS A 86 -3.28 -14.26 -8.29
C HIS A 86 -2.42 -13.60 -9.37
N GLY A 87 -2.49 -12.29 -9.44
CA GLY A 87 -1.62 -11.42 -10.22
C GLY A 87 -0.38 -11.05 -9.43
N LYS A 88 0.00 -9.77 -9.46
CA LYS A 88 1.20 -9.27 -8.77
C LYS A 88 1.02 -9.34 -7.24
N PRO A 89 2.11 -9.40 -6.45
CA PRO A 89 2.01 -9.25 -5.00
C PRO A 89 1.26 -7.95 -4.65
N PRO A 90 0.53 -7.92 -3.53
CA PRO A 90 -0.07 -6.68 -3.06
C PRO A 90 0.98 -5.59 -2.86
N GLU A 91 0.72 -4.39 -3.34
CA GLU A 91 1.63 -3.25 -3.22
C GLU A 91 1.21 -2.34 -2.06
N VAL A 92 2.18 -1.87 -1.26
CA VAL A 92 1.90 -1.00 -0.10
C VAL A 92 1.67 0.44 -0.57
N ILE A 93 0.45 0.95 -0.37
CA ILE A 93 0.03 2.30 -0.78
C ILE A 93 -0.01 3.31 0.38
N ILE A 94 -0.14 2.84 1.63
CA ILE A 94 -0.02 3.65 2.85
C ILE A 94 0.87 2.90 3.84
N MET A 95 1.77 3.63 4.48
CA MET A 95 2.64 3.14 5.54
C MET A 95 2.83 4.23 6.59
N ASP A 96 2.64 3.88 7.87
CA ASP A 96 2.78 4.79 9.02
C ASP A 96 1.97 6.09 8.84
N GLY A 97 0.71 5.98 8.41
CA GLY A 97 -0.17 7.13 8.20
C GLY A 97 0.20 8.01 7.00
N LYS A 98 1.10 7.57 6.10
CA LYS A 98 1.59 8.37 4.96
C LYS A 98 1.44 7.63 3.63
N PRO A 99 1.06 8.34 2.54
CA PRO A 99 1.05 7.75 1.20
C PRO A 99 2.44 7.28 0.77
N VAL A 100 2.50 6.14 0.09
CA VAL A 100 3.71 5.69 -0.61
C VAL A 100 3.64 6.14 -2.07
N GLU A 101 4.08 7.37 -2.33
CA GLU A 101 3.92 8.00 -3.65
C GLU A 101 4.57 7.22 -4.80
N LYS A 102 5.76 6.64 -4.59
CA LYS A 102 6.43 5.81 -5.59
C LYS A 102 5.55 4.64 -6.05
N THR A 103 4.90 3.97 -5.10
CA THR A 103 3.99 2.85 -5.37
C THR A 103 2.72 3.33 -6.05
N LEU A 104 2.14 4.46 -5.62
CA LEU A 104 0.99 5.03 -6.33
C LEU A 104 1.32 5.34 -7.79
N GLN A 105 2.49 5.92 -8.06
CA GLN A 105 2.96 6.18 -9.41
C GLN A 105 3.17 4.90 -10.23
N SER A 106 3.75 3.84 -9.65
CA SER A 106 3.97 2.56 -10.36
C SER A 106 2.67 1.89 -10.80
N ILE A 107 1.58 2.09 -10.05
CA ILE A 107 0.24 1.57 -10.38
C ILE A 107 -0.62 2.58 -11.17
N GLY A 108 -0.04 3.72 -11.59
CA GLY A 108 -0.75 4.76 -12.36
C GLY A 108 -1.88 5.43 -11.56
N ARG A 109 -1.64 5.69 -10.28
CA ARG A 109 -2.54 6.39 -9.35
C ARG A 109 -1.81 7.56 -8.69
N ASP A 110 -2.58 8.48 -8.14
CA ASP A 110 -2.07 9.62 -7.40
C ASP A 110 -2.62 9.65 -5.97
N VAL A 111 -2.13 10.60 -5.17
CA VAL A 111 -2.59 10.79 -3.79
C VAL A 111 -4.06 11.21 -3.74
N LYS A 112 -4.57 11.88 -4.78
CA LYS A 112 -5.98 12.27 -4.85
C LYS A 112 -6.88 11.03 -4.94
N TRP A 113 -6.58 10.11 -5.85
CA TRP A 113 -7.26 8.83 -5.95
C TRP A 113 -7.23 8.08 -4.61
N LEU A 114 -6.08 8.07 -3.93
CA LEU A 114 -5.95 7.42 -2.62
C LEU A 114 -6.91 8.05 -1.60
N ARG A 115 -6.95 9.39 -1.51
CA ARG A 115 -7.90 10.10 -0.63
C ARG A 115 -9.34 9.73 -0.97
N ASP A 116 -9.72 9.70 -2.25
CA ASP A 116 -11.06 9.33 -2.68
C ASP A 116 -11.43 7.89 -2.25
N GLN A 117 -10.47 6.95 -2.21
CA GLN A 117 -10.71 5.60 -1.70
C GLN A 117 -10.90 5.56 -0.18
N MET A 118 -10.12 6.36 0.56
CA MET A 118 -10.22 6.44 2.02
C MET A 118 -11.52 7.12 2.47
N GLU A 119 -11.94 8.18 1.78
CA GLU A 119 -13.19 8.90 2.05
C GLU A 119 -14.42 7.99 1.93
N LYS A 120 -14.45 7.09 0.93
CA LYS A 120 -15.54 6.11 0.77
C LYS A 120 -15.70 5.18 1.97
N LYS A 121 -14.60 4.94 2.69
CA LYS A 121 -14.57 4.12 3.90
C LYS A 121 -14.65 4.96 5.18
N ASN A 122 -14.82 6.28 5.04
CA ASN A 122 -14.80 7.24 6.14
C ASN A 122 -13.55 7.10 7.01
N VAL A 123 -12.37 6.99 6.40
CA VAL A 123 -11.06 6.85 7.06
C VAL A 123 -10.12 7.97 6.55
N ARG A 124 -9.23 8.52 7.38
CA ARG A 124 -8.14 9.39 6.91
C ARG A 124 -6.90 8.56 6.67
N ILE A 125 -6.05 9.00 5.74
CA ILE A 125 -4.76 8.37 5.49
C ILE A 125 -3.92 8.29 6.78
N SER A 126 -4.01 9.32 7.65
CA SER A 126 -3.29 9.36 8.93
C SER A 126 -3.78 8.35 9.97
N ASP A 127 -4.99 7.79 9.82
CA ASP A 127 -5.51 6.75 10.72
C ASP A 127 -5.04 5.34 10.32
N VAL A 128 -4.46 5.19 9.13
CA VAL A 128 -4.07 3.91 8.55
C VAL A 128 -2.62 3.61 8.88
N PHE A 129 -2.37 2.52 9.59
CA PHE A 129 -1.02 2.02 9.84
C PHE A 129 -0.41 1.41 8.58
N LEU A 130 -1.17 0.54 7.89
CA LEU A 130 -0.77 -0.12 6.66
C LEU A 130 -1.97 -0.21 5.70
N ALA A 131 -1.79 0.13 4.43
CA ALA A 131 -2.72 -0.27 3.39
C ALA A 131 -2.00 -0.89 2.20
N GLN A 132 -2.60 -1.96 1.69
CA GLN A 132 -2.12 -2.70 0.52
C GLN A 132 -3.22 -2.74 -0.54
N ILE A 133 -2.82 -2.59 -1.80
CA ILE A 133 -3.70 -2.81 -2.95
C ILE A 133 -3.36 -4.15 -3.58
N HIS A 134 -4.39 -4.97 -3.77
CA HIS A 134 -4.31 -6.21 -4.51
C HIS A 134 -4.40 -5.93 -6.02
N ASP A 135 -3.99 -6.91 -6.83
CA ASP A 135 -4.05 -6.86 -8.28
C ASP A 135 -5.48 -6.69 -8.84
N ASP A 136 -6.48 -7.20 -8.12
CA ASP A 136 -7.91 -7.03 -8.42
C ASP A 136 -8.47 -5.65 -8.02
N GLY A 137 -7.62 -4.77 -7.48
CA GLY A 137 -7.96 -3.43 -7.04
C GLY A 137 -8.59 -3.35 -5.65
N LYS A 138 -8.77 -4.48 -4.94
CA LYS A 138 -9.21 -4.44 -3.54
C LYS A 138 -8.12 -3.83 -2.67
N ILE A 139 -8.54 -3.06 -1.67
CA ILE A 139 -7.64 -2.45 -0.70
C ILE A 139 -7.86 -3.14 0.64
N PHE A 140 -6.81 -3.78 1.13
CA PHE A 140 -6.68 -4.17 2.53
C PHE A 140 -6.15 -2.97 3.33
N MET A 141 -6.69 -2.76 4.53
CA MET A 141 -6.25 -1.69 5.42
C MET A 141 -6.19 -2.20 6.85
N ASP A 142 -5.12 -1.82 7.52
CA ASP A 142 -4.90 -1.98 8.94
C ASP A 142 -4.80 -0.58 9.57
N LEU A 143 -5.64 -0.32 10.57
CA LEU A 143 -5.72 0.98 11.23
C LEU A 143 -4.84 0.98 12.48
N TYR A 144 -4.48 2.17 12.97
CA TYR A 144 -3.86 2.25 14.28
C TYR A 144 -4.81 1.72 15.36
N ASP A 145 -4.27 0.93 16.29
CA ASP A 145 -4.99 0.49 17.49
C ASP A 145 -5.48 1.71 18.27
N ARG A 146 -6.79 1.74 18.53
CA ARG A 146 -7.45 2.74 19.36
C ARG A 146 -8.52 2.05 20.20
N THR A 147 -8.83 2.63 21.34
CA THR A 147 -9.99 2.23 22.13
C THR A 147 -11.30 2.42 21.35
N GLU A 148 -12.37 1.77 21.77
CA GLU A 148 -13.68 1.90 21.12
C GLU A 148 -14.20 3.34 21.26
N GLU A 149 -13.96 3.98 22.41
CA GLU A 149 -14.33 5.36 22.69
C GLU A 149 -13.59 6.36 21.79
N GLU A 150 -12.29 6.14 21.53
CA GLU A 150 -11.50 6.96 20.62
C GLU A 150 -11.96 6.83 19.18
N HIS A 151 -12.31 5.61 18.75
CA HIS A 151 -12.88 5.38 17.42
C HIS A 151 -14.21 6.13 17.23
N GLU A 152 -15.12 6.03 18.19
CA GLU A 152 -16.40 6.73 18.16
C GLU A 152 -16.22 8.25 18.14
N LEU A 153 -15.38 8.79 19.03
CA LEU A 153 -15.10 10.22 19.09
C LEU A 153 -14.53 10.75 17.77
N ILE A 154 -13.54 10.07 17.19
CA ILE A 154 -12.94 10.47 15.91
C ILE A 154 -13.97 10.41 14.78
N SER A 155 -14.85 9.41 14.77
CA SER A 155 -15.93 9.30 13.78
C SER A 155 -16.90 10.48 13.88
N LEU A 156 -17.32 10.85 15.10
CA LEU A 156 -18.16 12.01 15.39
C LEU A 156 -17.49 13.33 14.98
N LEU A 157 -16.24 13.56 15.40
CA LEU A 157 -15.48 14.76 15.05
C LEU A 157 -15.34 14.90 13.53
N ARG A 158 -15.10 13.80 12.82
CA ARG A 158 -15.02 13.77 11.35
C ARG A 158 -16.36 14.12 10.69
N GLN A 159 -17.46 13.55 11.17
CA GLN A 159 -18.79 13.87 10.64
C GLN A 159 -19.12 15.34 10.86
N CYS A 160 -18.82 15.88 12.04
CA CYS A 160 -18.94 17.30 12.33
C CYS A 160 -18.08 18.14 11.38
N GLN A 161 -16.80 17.83 11.22
CA GLN A 161 -15.88 18.53 10.33
C GLN A 161 -16.44 18.60 8.90
N LYS A 162 -16.90 17.46 8.37
CA LYS A 162 -17.51 17.38 7.04
C LYS A 162 -18.74 18.30 6.92
N ASN A 163 -19.60 18.33 7.94
CA ASN A 163 -20.77 19.21 7.98
C ASN A 163 -20.36 20.69 8.00
N PHE A 164 -19.33 21.07 8.76
CA PHE A 164 -18.77 22.43 8.75
C PHE A 164 -18.26 22.83 7.36
N LEU A 165 -17.51 21.95 6.68
CA LEU A 165 -17.01 22.21 5.32
C LEU A 165 -18.16 22.37 4.30
N ILE A 166 -19.20 21.55 4.40
CA ILE A 166 -20.39 21.64 3.54
C ILE A 166 -21.13 22.95 3.79
N ALA A 167 -21.36 23.29 5.07
CA ALA A 167 -22.04 24.52 5.44
C ALA A 167 -21.28 25.75 4.91
N GLY A 168 -19.96 25.84 5.13
CA GLY A 168 -19.16 26.97 4.68
C GLY A 168 -19.17 27.21 3.16
N LYS A 169 -19.28 26.15 2.35
CA LYS A 169 -19.43 26.27 0.88
C LYS A 169 -20.73 26.97 0.47
N ASN A 170 -21.77 26.89 1.30
CA ASN A 170 -23.11 27.40 1.03
C ASN A 170 -23.40 28.74 1.73
N THR A 171 -22.40 29.35 2.39
CA THR A 171 -22.58 30.60 3.17
C THR A 171 -21.84 31.78 2.54
N GLU A 172 -22.30 32.99 2.86
CA GLU A 172 -21.64 34.26 2.52
C GLU A 172 -20.21 34.36 3.08
N GLU A 173 -19.39 35.22 2.47
CA GLU A 173 -17.94 35.28 2.69
C GLU A 173 -17.53 35.51 4.15
N LYS A 174 -18.25 36.36 4.90
CA LYS A 174 -17.94 36.66 6.32
C LYS A 174 -18.14 35.46 7.25
N GLU A 175 -19.17 34.66 7.01
CA GLU A 175 -19.53 33.51 7.86
C GLU A 175 -18.78 32.24 7.43
N ARG A 176 -18.46 32.10 6.14
CA ARG A 176 -17.66 31.00 5.58
C ARG A 176 -16.34 30.79 6.32
N LEU A 177 -15.66 31.86 6.70
CA LEU A 177 -14.39 31.79 7.41
C LEU A 177 -14.53 31.10 8.78
N ILE A 178 -15.65 31.33 9.48
CA ILE A 178 -15.94 30.70 10.77
C ILE A 178 -16.09 29.18 10.60
N PHE A 179 -16.84 28.74 9.58
CA PHE A 179 -17.02 27.32 9.29
C PHE A 179 -15.69 26.62 8.96
N TYR A 180 -14.86 27.23 8.12
CA TYR A 180 -13.57 26.63 7.74
C TYR A 180 -12.58 26.61 8.91
N LYS A 181 -12.51 27.67 9.72
CA LYS A 181 -11.67 27.68 10.92
C LYS A 181 -12.09 26.60 11.92
N ASN A 182 -13.39 26.42 12.13
CA ASN A 182 -13.87 25.34 13.01
C ASN A 182 -13.59 23.95 12.44
N ALA A 183 -13.66 23.77 11.12
CA ALA A 183 -13.27 22.51 10.49
C ALA A 183 -11.77 22.20 10.68
N GLU A 184 -10.91 23.22 10.66
CA GLU A 184 -9.47 23.08 10.94
C GLU A 184 -9.21 22.71 12.40
N ILE A 185 -9.90 23.36 13.35
CA ILE A 185 -9.81 23.02 14.78
C ILE A 185 -10.22 21.56 15.04
N LEU A 186 -11.30 21.10 14.40
CA LEU A 186 -11.73 19.70 14.52
C LEU A 186 -10.67 18.73 13.96
N GLU A 187 -9.92 19.13 12.93
CA GLU A 187 -8.80 18.35 12.42
C GLU A 187 -7.68 18.21 13.45
N GLU A 188 -7.31 19.32 14.10
CA GLU A 188 -6.33 19.33 15.18
C GLU A 188 -6.78 18.46 16.35
N CYS A 189 -8.05 18.56 16.77
CA CYS A 189 -8.63 17.72 17.81
C CYS A 189 -8.48 16.23 17.47
N MET A 190 -8.85 15.82 16.26
CA MET A 190 -8.69 14.43 15.83
C MET A 190 -7.23 13.95 15.77
N ASN A 191 -6.26 14.86 15.66
CA ASN A 191 -4.83 14.52 15.68
C ASN A 191 -4.26 14.42 17.10
N MET A 192 -4.96 14.98 18.09
CA MET A 192 -4.60 14.90 19.51
C MET A 192 -5.16 13.64 20.19
N VAL A 193 -6.27 13.09 19.69
CA VAL A 193 -6.79 11.79 20.11
C VAL A 193 -5.84 10.71 19.59
N ARG A 194 -5.07 10.09 20.49
CA ARG A 194 -4.03 9.10 20.19
C ARG A 194 -4.46 7.73 20.66
#